data_AF-A0A4Y2MJ19-F1
#
_entry.id   AF-A0A4Y2MJ19-F1
#
_cell.length_a   1.000
_cell.length_b   1.000
_cell.length_c   1.000
_cell.angle_alpha   90.00
_cell.angle_beta   90.00
_cell.angle_gamma   90.00
#
_symmetry.space_group_name_H-M   'P 1'
#
loop_
_entity.id
_entity.type
_entity.pdbx_description
1 polymer ?
#
loop_
_entity_poly.entity_id
_entity_poly.type
_entity_poly.pdbx_seq_one_letter_code
_entity_poly.pdbx_strand_id
1 'polypeptide(L)'
;MTRAYRTSSTMSLQVLAGVLPLDMRAIVTYATFLVLKAQQDITVYSESFRWEDYVQMESPYLTHPAIKDGIGFDWKEPKGEGLEVFTDGSGINDKIGAAMVVLYFGQLIHSERVRLGDNCTVYQTGLVGLKLAAKFILALTATKRVNVYSDSRSALQSLADPTNTHPLVGEVKRLLKRARSERGVFLHWVKAHVGYHGNELADGEAKAATDSP
;
A
#
# COMPACT_ATOMS: atom_id res chain seq x y z
N MET A 1 -19.18 -35.85 3.64
CA MET A 1 -20.54 -35.78 4.21
C MET A 1 -21.67 -35.97 3.18
N THR A 2 -21.44 -35.96 1.87
CA THR A 2 -22.54 -35.95 0.86
C THR A 2 -22.93 -37.31 0.28
N ARG A 3 -22.32 -38.43 0.72
CA ARG A 3 -22.50 -39.76 0.11
C ARG A 3 -23.90 -40.38 0.32
N ALA A 4 -24.72 -39.82 1.20
CA ALA A 4 -26.03 -40.38 1.60
C ALA A 4 -27.24 -39.83 0.83
N TYR A 5 -27.09 -38.81 -0.03
CA TYR A 5 -28.21 -38.11 -0.66
C TYR A 5 -28.25 -38.33 -2.17
N ARG A 6 -28.75 -39.50 -2.59
CA ARG A 6 -28.86 -39.88 -4.00
C ARG A 6 -29.98 -39.13 -4.75
N THR A 7 -30.85 -38.42 -4.04
CA THR A 7 -32.05 -37.73 -4.55
C THR A 7 -32.04 -36.20 -4.39
N SER A 8 -30.96 -35.63 -3.85
CA SER A 8 -30.85 -34.18 -3.65
C SER A 8 -30.11 -33.52 -4.81
N SER A 9 -30.58 -32.35 -5.24
CA SER A 9 -29.93 -31.62 -6.33
C SER A 9 -28.50 -31.19 -5.94
N THR A 10 -27.60 -31.15 -6.92
CA THR A 10 -26.21 -30.70 -6.72
C THR A 10 -26.14 -29.32 -6.08
N MET A 11 -27.05 -28.42 -6.47
CA MET A 11 -27.20 -27.07 -5.91
C MET A 11 -27.50 -27.13 -4.41
N SER A 12 -28.45 -27.97 -4.00
CA SER A 12 -28.81 -28.15 -2.59
C SER A 12 -27.66 -28.72 -1.76
N LEU A 13 -26.88 -29.64 -2.33
CA LEU A 13 -25.71 -30.21 -1.65
C LEU A 13 -24.55 -29.21 -1.51
N GLN A 14 -24.35 -28.34 -2.50
CA GLN A 14 -23.34 -27.28 -2.46
C GLN A 14 -23.68 -26.25 -1.38
N VAL A 15 -24.94 -25.80 -1.33
CA VAL A 15 -25.42 -24.88 -0.30
C VAL A 15 -25.30 -25.48 1.09
N LEU A 16 -25.73 -26.74 1.30
CA LEU A 16 -25.60 -27.43 2.59
C LEU A 16 -24.13 -27.64 3.01
N ALA A 17 -23.22 -27.78 2.05
CA ALA A 17 -21.78 -27.90 2.31
C ALA A 17 -21.08 -26.55 2.50
N GLY A 18 -21.78 -25.43 2.41
CA GLY A 18 -21.20 -24.09 2.48
C GLY A 18 -20.30 -23.75 1.27
N VAL A 19 -20.48 -24.46 0.15
CA VAL A 19 -19.70 -24.26 -1.08
C VAL A 19 -20.56 -23.48 -2.07
N LEU A 20 -19.99 -22.44 -2.68
CA LEU A 20 -20.67 -21.66 -3.71
C LEU A 20 -21.15 -22.59 -4.85
N PRO A 21 -22.42 -22.49 -5.27
CA PRO A 21 -22.92 -23.22 -6.41
C PRO A 21 -22.06 -23.08 -7.68
N LEU A 22 -22.00 -24.15 -8.48
CA LEU A 22 -21.07 -24.22 -9.61
C LEU A 22 -21.34 -23.16 -10.68
N ASP A 23 -22.61 -22.91 -10.98
CA ASP A 23 -23.07 -21.89 -11.91
C ASP A 23 -22.67 -20.48 -11.46
N MET A 24 -22.88 -20.15 -10.18
CA MET A 24 -22.41 -18.89 -9.61
C MET A 24 -20.89 -18.78 -9.66
N ARG A 25 -20.17 -19.86 -9.37
CA ARG A 25 -18.70 -19.90 -9.44
C ARG A 25 -18.20 -19.68 -10.87
N ALA A 26 -18.89 -20.21 -11.88
CA ALA A 26 -18.56 -19.99 -13.29
C ALA A 26 -18.74 -18.51 -13.66
N ILE A 27 -19.83 -17.88 -13.22
CA ILE A 27 -20.09 -16.45 -13.44
C ILE A 27 -19.02 -15.59 -12.77
N VAL A 28 -18.73 -15.82 -11.49
CA VAL A 28 -17.67 -15.08 -10.76
C VAL A 28 -16.32 -15.23 -11.45
N THR A 29 -15.96 -16.45 -11.85
CA THR A 29 -14.67 -16.73 -12.51
C THR A 29 -14.58 -16.00 -13.85
N TYR A 30 -15.64 -16.05 -14.66
CA TYR A 30 -15.70 -15.39 -15.95
C TYR A 30 -15.64 -13.86 -15.81
N ALA A 31 -16.44 -13.28 -14.92
CA ALA A 31 -16.44 -11.85 -14.64
C ALA A 31 -15.06 -11.38 -14.16
N THR A 32 -14.45 -12.12 -13.23
CA THR A 32 -13.09 -11.82 -12.72
C THR A 32 -12.06 -11.85 -13.83
N PHE A 33 -12.13 -12.83 -14.74
CA PHE A 33 -11.23 -12.90 -15.89
C PHE A 33 -11.40 -11.68 -16.81
N LEU A 34 -12.64 -11.30 -17.13
CA LEU A 34 -12.89 -10.16 -18.02
C LEU A 34 -12.36 -8.86 -17.43
N VAL A 35 -12.67 -8.58 -16.17
CA VAL A 35 -12.28 -7.33 -15.50
C VAL A 35 -10.77 -7.29 -15.20
N LEU A 36 -10.19 -8.37 -14.64
CA LEU A 36 -8.81 -8.35 -14.15
C LEU A 36 -7.75 -8.82 -15.15
N LYS A 37 -8.14 -9.47 -16.27
CA LYS A 37 -7.21 -10.01 -17.27
C LYS A 37 -7.49 -9.49 -18.68
N ALA A 38 -8.75 -9.50 -19.11
CA ALA A 38 -9.12 -9.06 -20.45
C ALA A 38 -9.32 -7.54 -20.57
N GLN A 39 -9.40 -6.83 -19.44
CA GLN A 39 -9.67 -5.38 -19.37
C GLN A 39 -10.99 -5.02 -20.08
N GLN A 40 -12.03 -5.79 -19.78
CA GLN A 40 -13.36 -5.62 -20.34
C GLN A 40 -14.37 -5.36 -19.23
N ASP A 41 -15.21 -4.34 -19.45
CA ASP A 41 -16.33 -4.03 -18.59
C ASP A 41 -17.38 -5.14 -18.69
N ILE A 42 -18.02 -5.46 -17.57
CA ILE A 42 -19.07 -6.48 -17.51
C ILE A 42 -20.20 -6.02 -16.59
N THR A 43 -21.43 -6.39 -16.93
CA THR A 43 -22.58 -6.24 -16.04
C THR A 43 -23.07 -7.61 -15.61
N VAL A 44 -23.15 -7.83 -14.30
CA VAL A 44 -23.62 -9.08 -13.69
C VAL A 44 -24.73 -8.75 -12.71
N TYR A 45 -25.91 -9.35 -12.87
CA TYR A 45 -27.07 -9.15 -11.97
C TYR A 45 -27.43 -7.68 -11.67
N SER A 46 -27.29 -6.78 -12.66
CA SER A 46 -27.54 -5.33 -12.57
C SER A 46 -26.45 -4.50 -11.88
N GLU A 47 -25.31 -5.10 -11.56
CA GLU A 47 -24.10 -4.37 -11.14
C GLU A 47 -23.10 -4.31 -12.30
N SER A 48 -22.60 -3.12 -12.59
CA SER A 48 -21.60 -2.91 -13.64
C SER A 48 -20.21 -2.79 -13.01
N PHE A 49 -19.27 -3.55 -13.54
CA PHE A 49 -17.88 -3.58 -13.11
C PHE A 49 -17.02 -3.05 -14.25
N ARG A 50 -16.36 -1.90 -14.01
CA ARG A 50 -15.43 -1.31 -14.97
C ARG A 50 -14.02 -1.75 -14.65
N TRP A 51 -13.26 -2.19 -15.65
CA TRP A 51 -11.91 -2.73 -15.41
C TRP A 51 -10.95 -1.67 -14.83
N GLU A 52 -11.18 -0.39 -15.13
CA GLU A 52 -10.39 0.76 -14.66
C GLU A 52 -10.44 0.94 -13.14
N ASP A 53 -11.51 0.49 -12.49
CA ASP A 53 -11.68 0.59 -11.04
C ASP A 53 -10.80 -0.41 -10.27
N TYR A 54 -10.20 -1.37 -10.98
CA TYR A 54 -9.43 -2.46 -10.40
C TYR A 54 -7.93 -2.34 -10.68
N VAL A 55 -7.14 -2.59 -9.63
CA VAL A 55 -5.68 -2.58 -9.73
C VAL A 55 -5.18 -3.68 -10.65
N GLN A 56 -4.44 -3.28 -11.67
CA GLN A 56 -3.78 -4.18 -12.61
C GLN A 56 -2.40 -4.58 -12.06
N MET A 57 -2.23 -5.86 -11.74
CA MET A 57 -0.95 -6.39 -11.27
C MET A 57 0.05 -6.43 -12.42
N GLU A 58 1.28 -6.01 -12.17
CA GLU A 58 2.34 -6.09 -13.17
C GLU A 58 2.67 -7.57 -13.44
N SER A 59 2.96 -7.88 -14.71
CA SER A 59 3.35 -9.25 -15.05
C SER A 59 4.71 -9.56 -14.44
N PRO A 60 4.86 -10.67 -13.68
CA PRO A 60 6.11 -11.04 -13.04
C PRO A 60 7.21 -11.38 -14.05
N TYR A 61 6.88 -11.54 -15.33
CA TYR A 61 7.79 -11.89 -16.41
C TYR A 61 8.34 -10.67 -17.17
N LEU A 62 7.87 -9.46 -16.87
CA LEU A 62 8.37 -8.22 -17.50
C LEU A 62 9.80 -7.87 -17.08
N THR A 63 10.24 -8.35 -15.92
CA THR A 63 11.57 -8.07 -15.38
C THR A 63 12.30 -9.38 -15.13
N HIS A 64 13.53 -9.48 -15.65
CA HIS A 64 14.39 -10.65 -15.43
C HIS A 64 14.59 -10.89 -13.92
N PRO A 65 14.50 -12.14 -13.42
CA PRO A 65 14.59 -12.44 -11.99
C PRO A 65 15.84 -11.89 -11.30
N ALA A 66 16.99 -11.85 -11.98
CA ALA A 66 18.24 -11.31 -11.44
C ALA A 66 18.23 -9.78 -11.21
N ILE A 67 17.28 -9.05 -11.81
CA ILE A 67 17.12 -7.60 -11.66
C ILE A 67 16.11 -7.28 -10.55
N LYS A 68 15.28 -8.25 -10.17
CA LYS A 68 14.29 -8.08 -9.11
C LYS A 68 15.00 -7.90 -7.79
N ASP A 69 14.83 -6.72 -7.22
CA ASP A 69 15.50 -6.33 -6.00
C ASP A 69 14.55 -5.53 -5.11
N GLY A 70 14.61 -5.81 -3.82
CA GLY A 70 13.83 -5.17 -2.78
C GLY A 70 14.51 -3.92 -2.24
N ILE A 71 13.82 -3.21 -1.36
CA ILE A 71 14.41 -2.12 -0.57
C ILE A 71 14.42 -2.56 0.87
N GLY A 72 15.60 -2.95 1.35
CA GLY A 72 15.80 -3.27 2.76
C GLY A 72 15.54 -2.08 3.68
N PHE A 73 15.10 -2.41 4.88
CA PHE A 73 14.89 -1.53 6.02
C PHE A 73 15.42 -2.23 7.28
N ASP A 74 15.79 -1.46 8.30
CA ASP A 74 16.16 -1.98 9.61
C ASP A 74 15.27 -1.35 10.70
N TRP A 75 15.49 -1.72 11.95
CA TRP A 75 14.91 -1.01 13.09
C TRP A 75 15.95 -0.04 13.64
N LYS A 76 15.55 1.22 13.83
CA LYS A 76 16.42 2.25 14.37
C LYS A 76 15.60 3.34 15.05
N GLU A 77 16.04 3.74 16.23
CA GLU A 77 15.44 4.86 16.96
C GLU A 77 15.77 6.20 16.28
N PRO A 78 14.79 7.12 16.13
CA PRO A 78 15.05 8.49 15.68
C PRO A 78 15.93 9.22 16.67
N LYS A 79 16.95 9.93 16.16
CA LYS A 79 17.90 10.65 17.02
C LYS A 79 17.57 12.14 17.14
N GLY A 80 16.70 12.66 16.28
CA GLY A 80 16.50 14.10 16.18
C GLY A 80 17.72 14.82 15.61
N GLU A 81 18.58 14.11 14.87
CA GLU A 81 19.82 14.65 14.31
C GLU A 81 19.71 14.80 12.79
N GLY A 82 20.04 15.98 12.27
CA GLY A 82 20.00 16.24 10.83
C GLY A 82 18.57 16.20 10.28
N LEU A 83 18.41 15.69 9.05
CA LEU A 83 17.13 15.62 8.36
C LEU A 83 16.49 14.23 8.57
N GLU A 84 15.35 14.20 9.23
CA GLU A 84 14.55 13.00 9.48
C GLU A 84 13.16 13.20 8.87
N VAL A 85 12.69 12.18 8.15
CA VAL A 85 11.36 12.18 7.54
C VAL A 85 10.54 11.08 8.19
N PHE A 86 9.33 11.39 8.61
CA PHE A 86 8.40 10.43 9.20
C PHE A 86 7.18 10.33 8.31
N THR A 87 6.66 9.12 8.15
CA THR A 87 5.47 8.86 7.35
C THR A 87 4.51 8.01 8.13
N ASP A 88 3.23 8.35 8.05
CA ASP A 88 2.17 7.60 8.70
C ASP A 88 0.90 7.59 7.85
N GLY A 89 -0.03 6.70 8.18
CA GLY A 89 -1.30 6.52 7.53
C GLY A 89 -2.40 6.20 8.54
N SER A 90 -3.55 6.86 8.37
CA SER A 90 -4.69 6.72 9.26
C SER A 90 -5.94 6.27 8.51
N GLY A 91 -6.80 5.52 9.20
CA GLY A 91 -8.13 5.14 8.73
C GLY A 91 -9.16 5.43 9.82
N ILE A 92 -10.04 6.39 9.58
CA ILE A 92 -11.08 6.82 10.55
C ILE A 92 -12.42 6.86 9.80
N ASN A 93 -13.45 6.17 10.30
CA ASN A 93 -14.80 6.18 9.70
C ASN A 93 -14.82 5.91 8.18
N ASP A 94 -14.10 4.88 7.72
CA ASP A 94 -13.93 4.52 6.30
C ASP A 94 -13.22 5.59 5.44
N LYS A 95 -12.65 6.61 6.08
CA LYS A 95 -11.85 7.65 5.46
C LYS A 95 -10.38 7.38 5.66
N ILE A 96 -9.60 7.49 4.58
CA ILE A 96 -8.22 7.01 4.54
C ILE A 96 -7.26 8.17 4.25
N GLY A 97 -6.33 8.44 5.16
CA GLY A 97 -5.37 9.53 5.06
C GLY A 97 -3.93 9.04 5.14
N ALA A 98 -3.03 9.68 4.41
CA ALA A 98 -1.59 9.46 4.53
C ALA A 98 -0.88 10.80 4.72
N ALA A 99 0.23 10.78 5.44
CA ALA A 99 1.03 11.98 5.66
C ALA A 99 2.52 11.70 5.74
N MET A 100 3.27 12.77 5.56
CA MET A 100 4.70 12.84 5.72
C MET A 100 5.05 14.13 6.45
N VAL A 101 5.96 14.06 7.41
CA VAL A 101 6.51 15.22 8.11
C VAL A 101 8.03 15.18 8.04
N VAL A 102 8.64 16.35 8.03
CA VAL A 102 10.08 16.54 7.90
C VAL A 102 10.58 17.32 9.10
N LEU A 103 11.49 16.71 9.85
CA LEU A 103 12.17 17.35 10.96
C LEU A 103 13.62 17.67 10.56
N TYR A 104 14.09 18.85 10.94
CA TYR A 104 15.50 19.22 10.90
C TYR A 104 15.97 19.53 12.31
N PHE A 105 16.91 18.74 12.83
CA PHE A 105 17.35 18.80 14.23
C PHE A 105 16.17 18.75 15.23
N GLY A 106 15.21 17.86 14.99
CA GLY A 106 14.01 17.68 15.81
C GLY A 106 12.92 18.74 15.62
N GLN A 107 13.17 19.81 14.87
CA GLN A 107 12.19 20.86 14.60
C GLN A 107 11.41 20.58 13.32
N LEU A 108 10.08 20.70 13.37
CA LEU A 108 9.23 20.58 12.19
C LEU A 108 9.52 21.70 11.19
N ILE A 109 9.91 21.32 9.97
CA ILE A 109 10.18 22.26 8.87
C ILE A 109 9.22 22.10 7.69
N HIS A 110 8.56 20.95 7.56
CA HIS A 110 7.60 20.70 6.50
C HIS A 110 6.66 19.56 6.86
N SER A 111 5.42 19.62 6.41
CA SER A 111 4.47 18.51 6.41
C SER A 111 3.68 18.50 5.11
N GLU A 112 3.35 17.30 4.64
CA GLU A 112 2.47 17.08 3.49
C GLU A 112 1.51 15.95 3.85
N ARG A 113 0.24 16.11 3.49
CA ARG A 113 -0.80 15.12 3.76
C ARG A 113 -1.71 14.95 2.56
N VAL A 114 -2.27 13.76 2.39
CA VAL A 114 -3.11 13.41 1.26
C VAL A 114 -4.28 12.55 1.69
N ARG A 115 -5.46 12.91 1.22
CA ARG A 115 -6.66 12.09 1.29
C ARG A 115 -6.64 11.05 0.18
N LEU A 116 -6.76 9.78 0.53
CA LEU A 116 -6.97 8.68 -0.41
C LEU A 116 -8.48 8.47 -0.64
N GLY A 117 -8.83 7.80 -1.75
CA GLY A 117 -10.21 7.43 -2.03
C GLY A 117 -10.77 6.48 -0.96
N ASP A 118 -12.09 6.49 -0.79
CA ASP A 118 -12.76 5.75 0.29
C ASP A 118 -12.62 4.21 0.15
N ASN A 119 -12.33 3.73 -1.06
CA ASN A 119 -12.06 2.32 -1.32
C ASN A 119 -10.60 1.90 -0.98
N CYS A 120 -9.76 2.83 -0.52
CA CYS A 120 -8.38 2.53 -0.16
C CYS A 120 -8.27 1.83 1.20
N THR A 121 -7.10 1.26 1.46
CA THR A 121 -6.79 0.54 2.70
C THR A 121 -5.70 1.26 3.48
N VAL A 122 -5.66 1.02 4.80
CA VAL A 122 -4.56 1.47 5.67
C VAL A 122 -3.19 0.90 5.25
N TYR A 123 -3.17 -0.22 4.52
CA TYR A 123 -1.93 -0.69 3.90
C TYR A 123 -1.42 0.27 2.82
N GLN A 124 -2.33 0.79 1.97
CA GLN A 124 -1.95 1.70 0.89
C GLN A 124 -1.47 3.05 1.43
N THR A 125 -1.98 3.53 2.56
CA THR A 125 -1.52 4.80 3.16
C THR A 125 -0.05 4.76 3.53
N GLY A 126 0.44 3.65 4.09
CA GLY A 126 1.88 3.48 4.38
C GLY A 126 2.75 3.60 3.12
N LEU A 127 2.32 3.02 2.00
CA LEU A 127 3.03 3.16 0.72
C LEU A 127 2.95 4.60 0.17
N VAL A 128 1.80 5.26 0.32
CA VAL A 128 1.61 6.65 -0.13
C VAL A 128 2.41 7.63 0.72
N GLY A 129 2.50 7.45 2.04
CA GLY A 129 3.39 8.26 2.89
C GLY A 129 4.85 8.15 2.45
N LEU A 130 5.33 6.93 2.17
CA LEU A 130 6.67 6.70 1.61
C LEU A 130 6.86 7.30 0.21
N LYS A 131 5.80 7.32 -0.61
CA LYS A 131 5.79 8.01 -1.91
C LYS A 131 5.98 9.52 -1.75
N LEU A 132 5.27 10.15 -0.81
CA LEU A 132 5.41 11.57 -0.49
C LEU A 132 6.84 11.88 -0.04
N ALA A 133 7.36 11.10 0.92
CA ALA A 133 8.74 11.22 1.39
C ALA A 133 9.75 11.16 0.25
N ALA A 134 9.64 10.15 -0.63
CA ALA A 134 10.57 9.98 -1.74
C ALA A 134 10.53 11.16 -2.72
N LYS A 135 9.33 11.68 -3.04
CA LYS A 135 9.16 12.85 -3.92
C LYS A 135 9.77 14.10 -3.32
N PHE A 136 9.48 14.38 -2.04
CA PHE A 136 10.05 15.51 -1.33
C PHE A 136 11.58 15.46 -1.32
N ILE A 137 12.16 14.31 -0.96
CA ILE A 137 13.62 14.14 -0.89
C ILE A 137 14.27 14.33 -2.26
N LEU A 138 13.66 13.83 -3.34
CA LEU A 138 14.15 14.02 -4.70
C LEU A 138 14.10 15.49 -5.17
N ALA A 139 13.21 16.30 -4.61
CA ALA A 139 13.08 17.72 -4.91
C ALA A 139 14.10 18.61 -4.16
N LEU A 140 14.77 18.09 -3.13
CA LEU A 140 15.81 18.84 -2.41
C LEU A 140 17.00 19.14 -3.34
N THR A 141 17.93 20.02 -2.95
CA THR A 141 19.11 20.35 -3.78
C THR A 141 20.41 19.72 -3.27
N ALA A 142 20.60 19.59 -1.95
CA ALA A 142 21.91 19.19 -1.39
C ALA A 142 21.83 18.38 -0.08
N THR A 143 21.27 17.17 -0.11
CA THR A 143 21.26 16.25 1.05
C THR A 143 22.00 14.96 0.75
N LYS A 144 22.88 14.50 1.66
CA LYS A 144 23.67 13.26 1.49
C LYS A 144 23.30 12.11 2.43
N ARG A 145 22.35 12.30 3.34
CA ARG A 145 21.85 11.23 4.20
C ARG A 145 20.50 11.64 4.77
N VAL A 146 19.46 10.88 4.47
CA VAL A 146 18.10 11.12 4.97
C VAL A 146 17.57 9.84 5.56
N ASN A 147 17.17 9.89 6.84
CA ASN A 147 16.52 8.77 7.50
C ASN A 147 15.00 8.93 7.30
N VAL A 148 14.35 7.93 6.73
CA VAL A 148 12.91 7.87 6.56
C VAL A 148 12.36 6.81 7.51
N TYR A 149 11.49 7.22 8.41
CA TYR A 149 10.88 6.40 9.44
C TYR A 149 9.41 6.14 9.09
N SER A 150 9.00 4.88 9.17
CA SER A 150 7.60 4.47 9.03
C SER A 150 7.28 3.40 10.06
N ASP A 151 6.08 3.45 10.63
CA ASP A 151 5.56 2.42 11.52
C ASP A 151 4.79 1.30 10.78
N SER A 152 4.44 1.53 9.51
CA SER A 152 3.81 0.56 8.61
C SER A 152 4.77 -0.54 8.19
N ARG A 153 4.93 -1.55 9.06
CA ARG A 153 5.75 -2.73 8.79
C ARG A 153 5.32 -3.46 7.52
N SER A 154 4.03 -3.50 7.22
CA SER A 154 3.48 -4.14 6.01
C SER A 154 3.91 -3.42 4.73
N ALA A 155 3.93 -2.09 4.71
CA ALA A 155 4.45 -1.31 3.58
C ALA A 155 5.95 -1.56 3.38
N LEU A 156 6.74 -1.51 4.46
CA LEU A 156 8.19 -1.77 4.42
C LEU A 156 8.50 -3.20 3.95
N GLN A 157 7.76 -4.21 4.43
CA GLN A 157 7.90 -5.60 3.97
C GLN A 157 7.56 -5.75 2.48
N SER A 158 6.55 -5.04 2.00
CA SER A 158 6.18 -5.07 0.58
C SER A 158 7.25 -4.45 -0.32
N LEU A 159 7.94 -3.41 0.17
CA LEU A 159 9.10 -2.84 -0.51
C LEU A 159 10.31 -3.76 -0.44
N ALA A 160 10.50 -4.50 0.64
CA ALA A 160 11.59 -5.46 0.79
C ALA A 160 11.40 -6.72 -0.07
N ASP A 161 10.16 -7.13 -0.36
CA ASP A 161 9.87 -8.30 -1.18
C ASP A 161 10.15 -8.03 -2.68
N PRO A 162 11.16 -8.67 -3.32
CA PRO A 162 11.47 -8.46 -4.72
C PRO A 162 10.41 -9.05 -5.68
N THR A 163 9.52 -9.90 -5.19
CA THR A 163 8.50 -10.60 -6.00
C THR A 163 7.16 -9.87 -6.07
N ASN A 164 6.95 -8.85 -5.22
CA ASN A 164 5.71 -8.07 -5.21
C ASN A 164 5.52 -7.28 -6.51
N THR A 165 4.44 -7.58 -7.22
CA THR A 165 4.07 -6.99 -8.53
C THR A 165 2.97 -5.92 -8.45
N HIS A 166 2.62 -5.47 -7.24
CA HIS A 166 1.62 -4.41 -7.10
C HIS A 166 2.17 -3.10 -7.69
N PRO A 167 1.45 -2.41 -8.60
CA PRO A 167 1.98 -1.24 -9.31
C PRO A 167 2.37 -0.09 -8.38
N LEU A 168 1.59 0.18 -7.31
CA LEU A 168 1.98 1.16 -6.28
C LEU A 168 3.31 0.81 -5.60
N VAL A 169 3.56 -0.46 -5.28
CA VAL A 169 4.84 -0.91 -4.71
C VAL A 169 5.97 -0.69 -5.71
N GLY A 170 5.74 -1.01 -6.99
CA GLY A 170 6.70 -0.76 -8.08
C GLY A 170 7.04 0.72 -8.26
N GLU A 171 6.05 1.61 -8.19
CA GLU A 171 6.25 3.06 -8.24
C GLU A 171 7.09 3.56 -7.06
N VAL A 172 6.70 3.19 -5.83
CA VAL A 172 7.39 3.61 -4.60
C VAL A 172 8.82 3.06 -4.59
N LYS A 173 9.03 1.81 -5.02
CA LYS A 173 10.38 1.24 -5.16
C LYS A 173 11.25 2.05 -6.12
N ARG A 174 10.74 2.43 -7.29
CA ARG A 174 11.51 3.23 -8.26
C ARG A 174 11.92 4.59 -7.67
N LEU A 175 10.98 5.28 -7.03
CA LEU A 175 11.24 6.57 -6.38
C LEU A 175 12.26 6.44 -5.25
N LEU A 176 12.12 5.45 -4.38
CA LEU A 176 13.03 5.25 -3.26
C LEU A 176 14.42 4.75 -3.69
N LYS A 177 14.54 3.91 -4.73
CA LYS A 177 15.84 3.52 -5.30
C LYS A 177 16.57 4.74 -5.86
N ARG A 178 15.85 5.60 -6.58
CA ARG A 178 16.39 6.86 -7.09
C ARG A 178 16.81 7.77 -5.94
N ALA A 179 15.96 7.97 -4.93
CA ALA A 179 16.26 8.78 -3.76
C ALA A 179 17.45 8.22 -2.96
N ARG A 180 17.56 6.89 -2.85
CA ARG A 180 18.71 6.22 -2.22
C ARG A 180 20.01 6.51 -2.96
N SER A 181 20.01 6.41 -4.28
CA SER A 181 21.19 6.68 -5.12
C SER A 181 21.58 8.16 -5.16
N GLU A 182 20.61 9.07 -5.28
CA GLU A 182 20.87 10.51 -5.46
C GLU A 182 21.07 11.24 -4.13
N ARG A 183 20.40 10.81 -3.05
CA ARG A 183 20.25 11.59 -1.80
C ARG A 183 20.66 10.84 -0.52
N GLY A 184 20.99 9.55 -0.62
CA GLY A 184 21.38 8.73 0.54
C GLY A 184 20.22 8.43 1.48
N VAL A 185 19.10 7.95 0.94
CA VAL A 185 17.90 7.55 1.72
C VAL A 185 18.04 6.17 2.37
N PHE A 186 17.78 6.12 3.68
CA PHE A 186 17.69 4.90 4.48
C PHE A 186 16.28 4.76 5.05
N LEU A 187 15.74 3.55 5.00
CA LEU A 187 14.42 3.24 5.53
C LEU A 187 14.56 2.58 6.89
N HIS A 188 13.75 3.03 7.84
CA HIS A 188 13.74 2.54 9.21
C HIS A 188 12.31 2.25 9.63
N TRP A 189 12.10 1.09 10.25
CA TRP A 189 10.87 0.79 10.95
C TRP A 189 10.93 1.34 12.38
N VAL A 190 9.87 2.02 12.79
CA VAL A 190 9.65 2.48 14.17
C VAL A 190 8.38 1.88 14.73
N LYS A 191 8.29 1.77 16.05
CA LYS A 191 7.07 1.32 16.70
C LYS A 191 6.08 2.48 16.78
N ALA A 192 4.83 2.24 16.40
CA ALA A 192 3.74 3.21 16.55
C ALA A 192 3.45 3.51 18.03
N HIS A 193 3.00 4.74 18.31
CA HIS A 193 2.45 5.18 19.61
C HIS A 193 3.36 4.93 20.81
N VAL A 194 4.66 5.14 20.64
CA VAL A 194 5.64 5.13 21.75
C VAL A 194 6.18 6.52 22.09
N GLY A 195 5.60 7.58 21.51
CA GLY A 195 5.94 8.96 21.83
C GLY A 195 7.10 9.56 21.04
N TYR A 196 7.49 8.97 19.91
CA TYR A 196 8.46 9.61 19.01
C TYR A 196 7.84 10.85 18.37
N HIS A 197 8.39 12.03 18.68
CA HIS A 197 7.82 13.31 18.27
C HIS A 197 7.44 13.37 16.78
N GLY A 198 8.33 12.97 15.87
CA GLY A 198 8.05 12.94 14.44
C GLY A 198 6.97 11.94 14.02
N ASN A 199 6.86 10.79 14.70
CA ASN A 199 5.82 9.81 14.42
C ASN A 199 4.45 10.32 14.87
N GLU A 200 4.36 10.91 16.07
CA GLU A 200 3.09 11.46 16.56
C GLU A 200 2.61 12.66 15.71
N LEU A 201 3.54 13.46 15.18
CA LEU A 201 3.21 14.51 14.22
C LEU A 201 2.67 13.93 12.90
N ALA A 202 3.31 12.88 12.37
CA ALA A 202 2.84 12.21 11.16
C ALA A 202 1.45 11.58 11.35
N ASP A 203 1.21 10.92 12.48
CA ASP A 203 -0.10 10.36 12.86
C ASP A 203 -1.17 11.46 12.89
N GLY A 204 -0.86 12.60 13.53
CA GLY A 204 -1.74 13.76 13.58
C GLY A 204 -2.12 14.29 12.19
N GLU A 205 -1.14 14.44 11.30
CA GLU A 205 -1.38 14.89 9.92
C GLU A 205 -2.13 13.85 9.08
N ALA A 206 -1.86 12.56 9.28
CA ALA A 206 -2.57 11.49 8.59
C ALA A 206 -4.04 11.43 9.02
N LYS A 207 -4.32 11.63 10.31
CA LYS A 207 -5.69 11.77 10.85
C LYS A 207 -6.38 13.00 10.26
N ALA A 208 -5.70 14.16 10.21
CA ALA A 208 -6.27 15.36 9.62
C ALA A 208 -6.56 15.22 8.11
N ALA A 209 -5.80 14.40 7.39
CA ALA A 209 -6.10 14.07 5.99
C ALA A 209 -7.40 13.27 5.83
N THR A 210 -7.83 12.50 6.84
CA THR A 210 -9.13 11.79 6.79
C THR A 210 -10.33 12.73 6.83
N ASP A 211 -10.16 14.00 7.16
CA ASP A 211 -11.25 14.99 7.12
C ASP A 211 -11.08 16.01 5.99
N SER A 212 -9.96 15.95 5.26
CA SER A 212 -9.74 16.79 4.08
C SER A 212 -10.57 16.25 2.90
N PRO A 213 -11.34 17.11 2.18
CA PRO A 213 -12.15 16.71 1.04
C PRO A 213 -11.31 16.31 -0.18
#